data_AF-A0A356U950-F1
#
_entry.id   AF-A0A356U950-F1
#
_cell.length_a   1.000
_cell.length_b   1.000
_cell.length_c   1.000
_cell.angle_alpha   90.00
_cell.angle_beta   90.00
_cell.angle_gamma   90.00
#
_symmetry.space_group_name_H-M   'P 1'
#
loop_
_entity.id
_entity.type
_entity.pdbx_description
1 polymer ?
#
loop_
_entity_poly.entity_id
_entity_poly.type
_entity_poly.pdbx_seq_one_letter_code
_entity_poly.pdbx_strand_id
1 'polypeptide(L)'
;TAYEAVMKPVEGTILTVIREIAAACETEANKDSDIVATLLTGIAVGYTTLERTPSLLPILKEAGVVDAGGQGLIYFLEGMVEGLAHEKEIALSDYRERMAPVAQDKVTRQDIKLEFQYCTEVLIKGLEMSTEDIKDHLRPLGDSMLVVGDEELVKVHIHSNHPGKVLETCLQWGQLSDIKINNMLEEVHEHISNWETIGLPNIAKPKKLGLVAVGIGEGIIEVLKSLGVDIVVEGGQTMNPSTEDLLNACNEVNAESVIIFPNNSNIIMAAQQVVELCDKQVVVVPTKSIMQAITALIAYDPEGDTEEIATAMIDEMQQVKYAEVTHAVRDSSINGLSIKDGDIIGILGGEITVTSSDPEDVLLKLLEQMVDDDSSLITFFFGDEISEDEASKVNDTIVERYSDCDVEYHFGGQPHYSYLVSVE
;
A
#
# COMPACT_ATOMS: atom_id res chain seq x y z
N THR A 1 -14.41 18.14 29.35
CA THR A 1 -13.42 17.11 29.75
C THR A 1 -13.59 15.88 28.85
N ALA A 2 -12.61 14.96 28.76
CA ALA A 2 -12.76 13.75 27.93
C ALA A 2 -14.01 12.92 28.28
N TYR A 3 -14.46 13.00 29.53
CA TYR A 3 -15.66 12.32 30.04
C TYR A 3 -16.97 12.92 29.52
N GLU A 4 -16.98 14.19 29.12
CA GLU A 4 -18.14 14.86 28.52
C GLU A 4 -18.30 14.53 27.02
N ALA A 5 -17.25 13.96 26.40
CA ALA A 5 -17.24 13.61 24.98
C ALA A 5 -17.83 12.21 24.70
N VAL A 6 -18.21 11.44 25.72
CA VAL A 6 -18.67 10.05 25.60
C VAL A 6 -19.94 9.79 26.40
N MET A 7 -20.93 9.11 25.79
CA MET A 7 -22.27 8.92 26.36
C MET A 7 -22.30 8.11 27.67
N LYS A 8 -21.38 7.17 27.84
CA LYS A 8 -21.24 6.37 29.07
C LYS A 8 -19.76 6.26 29.38
N PRO A 9 -19.19 7.16 30.20
CA PRO A 9 -17.80 7.03 30.60
C PRO A 9 -17.63 5.77 31.45
N VAL A 10 -16.67 4.91 31.07
CA VAL A 10 -16.39 3.64 31.74
C VAL A 10 -14.92 3.61 32.14
N GLU A 11 -14.67 3.36 33.43
CA GLU A 11 -13.31 3.13 33.93
C GLU A 11 -12.78 1.76 33.47
N GLY A 12 -11.48 1.68 33.24
CA GLY A 12 -10.84 0.57 32.53
C GLY A 12 -10.83 0.74 31.01
N THR A 13 -11.16 1.93 30.49
CA THR A 13 -11.05 2.29 29.07
C THR A 13 -10.01 3.40 28.83
N ILE A 14 -9.89 3.90 27.60
CA ILE A 14 -9.08 5.08 27.22
C ILE A 14 -9.21 6.25 28.19
N LEU A 15 -10.38 6.43 28.84
CA LEU A 15 -10.63 7.48 29.82
C LEU A 15 -9.79 7.34 31.10
N THR A 16 -9.53 6.11 31.54
CA THR A 16 -8.64 5.84 32.67
C THR A 16 -7.20 6.09 32.24
N VAL A 17 -6.83 5.61 31.06
CA VAL A 17 -5.47 5.76 30.52
C VAL A 17 -5.10 7.23 30.35
N ILE A 18 -5.94 8.04 29.69
CA ILE A 18 -5.66 9.48 29.50
C ILE A 18 -5.61 10.25 30.82
N ARG A 19 -6.41 9.87 31.82
CA ARG A 19 -6.40 10.52 33.14
C ARG A 19 -5.08 10.27 33.88
N GLU A 20 -4.64 9.01 33.93
CA GLU A 20 -3.39 8.64 34.61
C GLU A 20 -2.16 9.22 33.86
N ILE A 21 -2.18 9.23 32.53
CA ILE A 21 -1.17 9.92 31.70
C ILE A 21 -1.14 11.41 32.04
N ALA A 22 -2.31 12.08 32.08
CA ALA A 22 -2.37 13.52 32.37
C ALA A 22 -1.80 13.85 33.75
N ALA A 23 -2.13 13.06 34.78
CA ALA A 23 -1.61 13.25 36.13
C ALA A 23 -0.09 13.03 36.22
N ALA A 24 0.44 12.04 35.50
CA ALA A 24 1.87 11.77 35.41
C ALA A 24 2.62 12.91 34.69
N CYS A 25 2.09 13.36 33.56
CA CYS A 25 2.63 14.49 32.82
C CYS A 25 2.64 15.77 33.66
N GLU A 26 1.56 16.07 34.39
CA GLU A 26 1.49 17.23 35.28
C GLU A 26 2.54 17.15 36.40
N THR A 27 2.73 15.97 36.98
CA THR A 27 3.74 15.74 38.02
C THR A 27 5.16 15.94 37.50
N GLU A 28 5.47 15.45 36.29
CA GLU A 28 6.80 15.57 35.68
C GLU A 28 7.09 17.00 35.20
N ALA A 29 6.11 17.66 34.59
CA ALA A 29 6.24 19.03 34.10
C ALA A 29 6.58 20.02 35.24
N ASN A 30 6.08 19.75 36.45
CA ASN A 30 6.36 20.56 37.64
C ASN A 30 7.81 20.46 38.16
N LYS A 31 8.63 19.53 37.64
CA LYS A 31 10.03 19.36 38.06
C LYS A 31 10.97 20.26 37.27
N ASP A 32 11.00 20.14 35.93
CA ASP A 32 12.03 20.79 35.10
C ASP A 32 11.56 21.28 33.72
N SER A 33 10.24 21.35 33.46
CA SER A 33 9.66 21.80 32.16
C SER A 33 10.20 21.07 30.90
N ASP A 34 10.84 19.91 31.03
CA ASP A 34 11.31 19.12 29.90
C ASP A 34 10.12 18.36 29.27
N ILE A 35 9.71 18.79 28.08
CA ILE A 35 8.58 18.22 27.35
C ILE A 35 8.81 16.76 26.93
N VAL A 36 10.05 16.38 26.60
CA VAL A 36 10.38 15.00 26.19
C VAL A 36 10.31 14.08 27.40
N ALA A 37 10.89 14.48 28.52
CA ALA A 37 10.79 13.73 29.78
C ALA A 37 9.33 13.61 30.25
N THR A 38 8.56 14.69 30.11
CA THR A 38 7.13 14.73 30.48
C THR A 38 6.33 13.71 29.66
N LEU A 39 6.50 13.71 28.34
CA LEU A 39 5.78 12.80 27.45
C LEU A 39 6.20 11.34 27.66
N LEU A 40 7.50 11.07 27.80
CA LEU A 40 8.00 9.72 28.08
C LEU A 40 7.49 9.17 29.43
N THR A 41 7.42 10.02 30.45
CA THR A 41 6.85 9.65 31.75
C THR A 41 5.35 9.36 31.64
N GLY A 42 4.62 10.19 30.90
CA GLY A 42 3.22 9.95 30.57
C GLY A 42 3.02 8.60 29.87
N ILE A 43 3.78 8.31 28.82
CA ILE A 43 3.74 7.05 28.06
C ILE A 43 3.99 5.83 28.98
N ALA A 44 5.02 5.90 29.83
CA ALA A 44 5.33 4.81 30.77
C ALA A 44 4.19 4.53 31.76
N VAL A 45 3.57 5.57 32.31
CA VAL A 45 2.37 5.43 33.15
C VAL A 45 1.16 4.95 32.35
N GLY A 46 1.06 5.36 31.09
CA GLY A 46 0.09 4.88 30.13
C GLY A 46 0.14 3.36 29.99
N TYR A 47 1.32 2.79 29.72
CA TYR A 47 1.50 1.34 29.61
C TYR A 47 1.14 0.60 30.90
N THR A 48 1.62 1.11 32.04
CA THR A 48 1.30 0.52 33.35
C THR A 48 -0.21 0.54 33.63
N THR A 49 -0.89 1.61 33.23
CA THR A 49 -2.34 1.76 33.39
C THR A 49 -3.09 0.86 32.43
N LEU A 50 -2.59 0.73 31.20
CA LEU A 50 -3.17 -0.09 30.16
C LEU A 50 -3.15 -1.57 30.56
N GLU A 51 -2.05 -2.08 31.10
CA GLU A 51 -1.95 -3.44 31.65
C GLU A 51 -2.97 -3.71 32.77
N ARG A 52 -3.38 -2.66 33.48
CA ARG A 52 -4.38 -2.77 34.56
C ARG A 52 -5.81 -2.68 34.06
N THR A 53 -6.06 -2.26 32.82
CA THR A 53 -7.42 -2.16 32.27
C THR A 53 -8.25 -3.45 32.36
N PRO A 54 -7.70 -4.68 32.19
CA PRO A 54 -8.46 -5.91 32.39
C PRO A 54 -8.87 -6.12 33.85
N SER A 55 -8.12 -5.58 34.82
CA SER A 55 -8.51 -5.65 36.24
C SER A 55 -9.64 -4.68 36.60
N LEU A 56 -9.87 -3.65 35.78
CA LEU A 56 -10.83 -2.58 35.99
C LEU A 56 -12.14 -2.82 35.25
N LEU A 57 -12.09 -3.49 34.08
CA LEU A 57 -13.26 -3.77 33.26
C LEU A 57 -13.40 -5.29 32.99
N PRO A 58 -14.44 -5.96 33.52
CA PRO A 58 -14.58 -7.41 33.42
C PRO A 58 -14.56 -7.96 31.99
N ILE A 59 -15.11 -7.22 31.02
CA ILE A 59 -15.17 -7.66 29.62
C ILE A 59 -13.77 -7.77 29.00
N LEU A 60 -12.84 -6.90 29.38
CA LEU A 60 -11.44 -6.94 28.95
C LEU A 60 -10.72 -8.13 29.58
N LYS A 61 -11.03 -8.45 30.85
CA LYS A 61 -10.51 -9.63 31.54
C LYS A 61 -10.95 -10.93 30.89
N GLU A 62 -12.23 -11.03 30.54
CA GLU A 62 -12.82 -12.20 29.88
C GLU A 62 -12.26 -12.39 28.46
N ALA A 63 -12.04 -11.28 27.75
CA ALA A 63 -11.41 -11.28 26.43
C ALA A 63 -9.88 -11.46 26.48
N GLY A 64 -9.23 -11.33 27.65
CA GLY A 64 -7.78 -11.45 27.79
C GLY A 64 -6.98 -10.34 27.10
N VAL A 65 -7.59 -9.18 26.87
CA VAL A 65 -7.00 -8.04 26.14
C VAL A 65 -7.05 -6.77 26.97
N VAL A 66 -6.19 -5.81 26.63
CA VAL A 66 -6.22 -4.44 27.19
C VAL A 66 -7.15 -3.55 26.37
N ASP A 67 -7.47 -2.36 26.88
CA ASP A 67 -8.32 -1.40 26.16
C ASP A 67 -7.65 -0.91 24.87
N ALA A 68 -8.26 -1.21 23.71
CA ALA A 68 -7.71 -0.84 22.41
C ALA A 68 -7.60 0.68 22.20
N GLY A 69 -8.54 1.46 22.75
CA GLY A 69 -8.49 2.92 22.69
C GLY A 69 -7.33 3.49 23.50
N GLY A 70 -7.08 2.94 24.70
CA GLY A 70 -5.93 3.24 25.54
C GLY A 70 -4.61 2.89 24.85
N GLN A 71 -4.54 1.73 24.19
CA GLN A 71 -3.38 1.32 23.40
C GLN A 71 -3.11 2.28 22.24
N GLY A 72 -4.14 2.64 21.48
CA GLY A 72 -4.02 3.59 20.37
C GLY A 72 -3.59 4.99 20.81
N LEU A 73 -4.09 5.46 21.95
CA LEU A 73 -3.65 6.71 22.55
C LEU A 73 -2.16 6.72 22.90
N ILE A 74 -1.64 5.60 23.43
CA ILE A 74 -0.21 5.48 23.76
C ILE A 74 0.63 5.54 22.49
N TYR A 75 0.25 4.79 21.44
CA TYR A 75 0.96 4.83 20.15
C TYR A 75 0.95 6.23 19.53
N PHE A 76 -0.16 6.96 19.64
CA PHE A 76 -0.24 8.34 19.18
C PHE A 76 0.78 9.23 19.91
N LEU A 77 0.89 9.08 21.24
CA LEU A 77 1.86 9.84 22.05
C LEU A 77 3.32 9.44 21.77
N GLU A 78 3.59 8.16 21.52
CA GLU A 78 4.91 7.68 21.09
C GLU A 78 5.31 8.30 19.76
N GLY A 79 4.41 8.26 18.77
CA GLY A 79 4.63 8.91 17.47
C GLY A 79 4.88 10.42 17.58
N MET A 80 4.17 11.11 18.50
CA MET A 80 4.45 12.52 18.79
C MET A 80 5.87 12.75 19.33
N VAL A 81 6.33 11.92 20.26
CA VAL A 81 7.68 12.02 20.84
C VAL A 81 8.75 11.70 19.81
N GLU A 82 8.54 10.65 18.99
CA GLU A 82 9.47 10.26 17.93
C GLU A 82 9.57 11.32 16.84
N GLY A 83 8.43 11.87 16.39
CA GLY A 83 8.40 12.97 15.44
C GLY A 83 9.11 14.22 15.97
N LEU A 84 8.84 14.61 17.23
CA LEU A 84 9.51 15.74 17.88
C LEU A 84 11.02 15.51 18.00
N ALA A 85 11.43 14.30 18.38
CA ALA A 85 12.84 13.96 18.52
C ALA A 85 13.56 13.95 17.17
N HIS A 86 12.92 13.46 16.11
CA HIS A 86 13.45 13.49 14.76
C HIS A 86 13.62 14.93 14.25
N GLU A 87 12.60 15.77 14.39
CA GLU A 87 12.64 17.17 13.92
C GLU A 87 13.69 18.02 14.68
N LYS A 88 13.96 17.69 15.93
CA LYS A 88 14.89 18.44 16.80
C LYS A 88 16.23 17.74 17.01
N GLU A 89 16.51 16.65 16.30
CA GLU A 89 17.72 15.82 16.43
C GLU A 89 18.00 15.38 17.89
N ILE A 90 16.96 15.05 18.65
CA ILE A 90 17.06 14.64 20.05
C ILE A 90 17.32 13.13 20.12
N ALA A 91 18.41 12.72 20.77
CA ALA A 91 18.70 11.32 21.02
C ALA A 91 17.81 10.76 22.15
N LEU A 92 16.73 10.06 21.79
CA LEU A 92 15.82 9.42 22.77
C LEU A 92 16.50 8.31 23.60
N SER A 93 17.61 7.75 23.12
CA SER A 93 18.46 6.80 23.88
C SER A 93 18.87 7.38 25.23
N ASP A 94 19.25 8.66 25.27
CA ASP A 94 19.77 9.32 26.47
C ASP A 94 18.70 9.49 27.54
N TYR A 95 17.43 9.52 27.14
CA TYR A 95 16.27 9.56 28.03
C TYR A 95 15.87 8.15 28.47
N ARG A 96 15.85 7.18 27.53
CA ARG A 96 15.57 5.77 27.79
C ARG A 96 16.58 5.14 28.75
N GLU A 97 17.85 5.56 28.73
CA GLU A 97 18.87 5.11 29.69
C GLU A 97 18.65 5.64 31.11
N ARG A 98 17.97 6.79 31.27
CA ARG A 98 17.63 7.38 32.58
C ARG A 98 16.36 6.77 33.18
N MET A 99 15.53 6.12 32.37
CA MET A 99 14.25 5.52 32.75
C MET A 99 14.40 3.99 32.78
N ALA A 100 14.31 3.37 33.95
CA ALA A 100 14.49 1.92 34.11
C ALA A 100 13.52 1.09 33.20
N PRO A 101 13.88 -0.14 32.79
CA PRO A 101 13.22 -0.83 31.69
C PRO A 101 11.82 -1.35 32.09
N VAL A 102 10.83 -1.12 31.22
CA VAL A 102 9.52 -1.79 31.25
C VAL A 102 9.49 -2.77 30.08
N ALA A 103 9.18 -4.03 30.37
CA ALA A 103 9.06 -5.10 29.38
C ALA A 103 7.76 -4.94 28.58
N GLN A 104 7.83 -5.03 27.25
CA GLN A 104 6.66 -5.09 26.37
C GLN A 104 6.36 -6.54 26.01
N ASP A 105 5.22 -7.07 26.47
CA ASP A 105 4.67 -8.35 26.01
C ASP A 105 3.77 -8.13 24.78
N LYS A 106 3.92 -9.00 23.78
CA LYS A 106 3.19 -8.98 22.51
C LYS A 106 1.77 -9.53 22.68
N VAL A 107 0.76 -8.69 22.40
CA VAL A 107 -0.65 -9.11 22.30
C VAL A 107 -0.90 -9.83 20.96
N THR A 108 -1.61 -10.96 21.01
CA THR A 108 -1.97 -11.78 19.84
C THR A 108 -3.27 -11.27 19.20
N ARG A 109 -3.30 -11.14 17.85
CA ARG A 109 -4.51 -10.74 17.09
C ARG A 109 -5.49 -11.91 16.92
N GLN A 110 -6.78 -11.64 17.07
CA GLN A 110 -7.89 -12.51 16.64
C GLN A 110 -8.96 -11.69 15.90
N ASP A 111 -9.73 -12.39 15.05
CA ASP A 111 -10.72 -11.87 14.12
C ASP A 111 -11.74 -10.91 14.76
N ILE A 112 -11.85 -9.70 14.20
CA ILE A 112 -12.80 -8.68 14.64
C ILE A 112 -14.20 -9.04 14.12
N LYS A 113 -15.12 -9.36 15.04
CA LYS A 113 -16.56 -9.42 14.73
C LYS A 113 -17.20 -8.09 15.06
N LEU A 114 -17.59 -7.32 14.04
CA LEU A 114 -18.38 -6.10 14.21
C LEU A 114 -19.87 -6.44 14.33
N GLU A 115 -20.54 -5.92 15.36
CA GLU A 115 -22.00 -6.03 15.52
C GLU A 115 -22.75 -5.09 14.55
N PHE A 116 -22.13 -3.96 14.21
CA PHE A 116 -22.62 -2.97 13.24
C PHE A 116 -21.56 -2.71 12.17
N GLN A 117 -21.94 -2.88 10.91
CA GLN A 117 -20.98 -2.92 9.79
C GLN A 117 -20.64 -1.54 9.21
N TYR A 118 -21.57 -0.58 9.22
CA TYR A 118 -21.37 0.71 8.57
C TYR A 118 -21.15 1.83 9.57
N CYS A 119 -20.10 2.62 9.37
CA CYS A 119 -19.96 3.92 9.99
C CYS A 119 -20.73 4.94 9.14
N THR A 120 -21.67 5.66 9.75
CA THR A 120 -22.44 6.72 9.10
C THR A 120 -22.12 8.06 9.75
N GLU A 121 -21.51 8.96 9.00
CA GLU A 121 -21.30 10.35 9.38
C GLU A 121 -22.18 11.29 8.56
N VAL A 122 -22.76 12.31 9.19
CA VAL A 122 -23.56 13.33 8.51
C VAL A 122 -23.56 14.64 9.29
N LEU A 123 -23.54 15.77 8.57
CA LEU A 123 -23.85 17.09 9.11
C LEU A 123 -25.32 17.44 8.85
N ILE A 124 -26.05 17.79 9.90
CA ILE A 124 -27.42 18.29 9.83
C ILE A 124 -27.37 19.81 9.95
N LYS A 125 -27.94 20.51 8.97
CA LYS A 125 -28.14 21.97 8.96
C LYS A 125 -29.60 22.27 9.21
N GLY A 126 -29.91 22.87 10.34
CA GLY A 126 -31.28 23.08 10.82
C GLY A 126 -31.42 24.36 11.63
N LEU A 127 -32.53 24.49 12.35
CA LEU A 127 -32.77 25.55 13.33
C LEU A 127 -33.37 24.91 14.59
N GLU A 128 -33.00 25.44 15.76
CA GLU A 128 -33.50 24.97 17.07
C GLU A 128 -33.23 23.47 17.33
N MET A 129 -32.11 22.94 16.83
CA MET A 129 -31.77 21.53 17.01
C MET A 129 -31.28 21.22 18.43
N SER A 130 -31.83 20.16 19.02
CA SER A 130 -31.37 19.60 20.29
C SER A 130 -30.51 18.36 20.03
N THR A 131 -29.23 18.43 20.40
CA THR A 131 -28.32 17.28 20.28
C THR A 131 -28.78 16.10 21.15
N GLU A 132 -29.46 16.36 22.26
CA GLU A 132 -30.01 15.31 23.13
C GLU A 132 -31.18 14.60 22.44
N ASP A 133 -32.09 15.34 21.80
CA ASP A 133 -33.23 14.75 21.09
C ASP A 133 -32.79 13.94 19.87
N ILE A 134 -31.80 14.43 19.13
CA ILE A 134 -31.19 13.71 18.00
C ILE A 134 -30.55 12.40 18.47
N LYS A 135 -29.81 12.43 19.59
CA LYS A 135 -29.23 11.21 20.19
C LYS A 135 -30.32 10.20 20.54
N ASP A 136 -31.38 10.62 21.21
CA ASP A 136 -32.42 9.70 21.68
C ASP A 136 -33.13 8.97 20.53
N HIS A 137 -33.34 9.65 19.40
CA HIS A 137 -33.97 9.04 18.22
C HIS A 137 -33.04 8.12 17.42
N LEU A 138 -31.73 8.39 17.43
CA LEU A 138 -30.74 7.57 16.74
C LEU A 138 -30.26 6.37 17.57
N ARG A 139 -30.40 6.43 18.89
CA ARG A 139 -30.00 5.38 19.84
C ARG A 139 -30.50 3.96 19.50
N PRO A 140 -31.72 3.75 18.98
CA PRO A 140 -32.18 2.41 18.60
C PRO A 140 -31.57 1.87 17.31
N LEU A 141 -30.86 2.71 16.54
CA LEU A 141 -30.39 2.39 15.20
C LEU A 141 -28.95 1.91 15.14
N GLY A 142 -28.19 1.98 16.25
CA GLY A 142 -26.78 1.66 16.24
C GLY A 142 -26.07 1.88 17.56
N ASP A 143 -24.75 1.72 17.54
CA ASP A 143 -23.86 1.98 18.66
C ASP A 143 -22.82 3.07 18.35
N SER A 144 -21.90 3.30 19.30
CA SER A 144 -20.72 4.17 19.12
C SER A 144 -21.07 5.56 18.56
N MET A 145 -22.18 6.11 19.05
CA MET A 145 -22.76 7.34 18.53
C MET A 145 -22.12 8.60 19.12
N LEU A 146 -21.71 9.51 18.25
CA LEU A 146 -21.30 10.88 18.56
C LEU A 146 -22.31 11.85 17.95
N VAL A 147 -22.84 12.76 18.75
CA VAL A 147 -23.67 13.87 18.27
C VAL A 147 -23.17 15.14 18.94
N VAL A 148 -22.55 16.02 18.14
CA VAL A 148 -21.87 17.23 18.60
C VAL A 148 -22.20 18.39 17.67
N GLY A 149 -22.39 19.58 18.24
CA GLY A 149 -22.79 20.76 17.48
C GLY A 149 -23.66 21.69 18.31
N ASP A 150 -24.35 22.59 17.63
CA ASP A 150 -25.25 23.59 18.20
C ASP A 150 -26.65 23.53 17.56
N GLU A 151 -27.47 24.55 17.80
CA GLU A 151 -28.85 24.61 17.33
C GLU A 151 -28.97 24.76 15.80
N GLU A 152 -27.89 25.14 15.10
CA GLU A 152 -27.88 25.41 13.65
C GLU A 152 -27.10 24.36 12.85
N LEU A 153 -26.07 23.74 13.45
CA LEU A 153 -25.24 22.72 12.80
C LEU A 153 -24.89 21.59 13.78
N VAL A 154 -25.30 20.36 13.46
CA VAL A 154 -25.02 19.16 14.25
C VAL A 154 -24.29 18.12 13.41
N LYS A 155 -23.14 17.63 13.90
CA LYS A 155 -22.46 16.46 13.36
C LYS A 155 -22.93 15.20 14.09
N VAL A 156 -23.32 14.20 13.31
CA VAL A 156 -23.68 12.86 13.76
C VAL A 156 -22.65 11.87 13.22
N HIS A 157 -22.18 10.96 14.08
CA HIS A 157 -21.45 9.74 13.75
C HIS A 157 -22.15 8.59 14.47
N ILE A 158 -22.46 7.50 13.78
CA ILE A 158 -23.05 6.31 14.40
C ILE A 158 -22.66 5.06 13.61
N HIS A 159 -22.42 3.95 14.31
CA HIS A 159 -22.24 2.66 13.68
C HIS A 159 -23.59 1.95 13.57
N SER A 160 -24.02 1.59 12.36
CA SER A 160 -25.33 1.00 12.09
C SER A 160 -25.27 -0.04 10.98
N ASN A 161 -26.20 -1.00 10.99
CA ASN A 161 -26.44 -1.90 9.85
C ASN A 161 -27.45 -1.30 8.84
N HIS A 162 -27.96 -0.10 9.13
CA HIS A 162 -29.00 0.56 8.34
C HIS A 162 -28.67 2.06 8.15
N PRO A 163 -27.57 2.39 7.43
CA PRO A 163 -27.17 3.79 7.20
C PRO A 163 -28.31 4.64 6.61
N GLY A 164 -29.12 4.07 5.71
CA GLY A 164 -30.30 4.77 5.16
C GLY A 164 -31.34 5.17 6.22
N LYS A 165 -31.55 4.36 7.25
CA LYS A 165 -32.48 4.72 8.35
C LYS A 165 -31.92 5.81 9.25
N VAL A 166 -30.59 5.83 9.42
CA VAL A 166 -29.90 6.92 10.15
C VAL A 166 -30.13 8.24 9.42
N LEU A 167 -29.88 8.28 8.11
CA LEU A 167 -30.09 9.48 7.30
C LEU A 167 -31.57 9.92 7.29
N GLU A 168 -32.50 8.97 7.09
CA GLU A 168 -33.93 9.25 7.13
C GLU A 168 -34.37 9.83 8.48
N THR A 169 -33.77 9.36 9.57
CA THR A 169 -34.04 9.89 10.90
C THR A 169 -33.51 11.32 11.01
N CYS A 170 -32.26 11.57 10.60
CA CYS A 170 -31.63 12.90 10.64
C CYS A 170 -32.39 13.98 9.84
N LEU A 171 -33.11 13.60 8.77
CA LEU A 171 -33.92 14.54 7.96
C LEU A 171 -35.04 15.24 8.75
N GLN A 172 -35.42 14.73 9.93
CA GLN A 172 -36.42 15.36 10.79
C GLN A 172 -35.96 16.72 11.35
N TRP A 173 -34.65 16.95 11.44
CA TRP A 173 -34.06 18.16 12.05
C TRP A 173 -33.47 19.15 11.05
N GLY A 174 -33.34 18.79 9.77
CA GLY A 174 -32.85 19.72 8.77
C GLY A 174 -32.28 19.07 7.52
N GLN A 175 -31.54 19.87 6.76
CA GLN A 175 -30.89 19.44 5.52
C GLN A 175 -29.59 18.71 5.84
N LEU A 176 -29.38 17.56 5.21
CA LEU A 176 -28.16 16.79 5.35
C LEU A 176 -27.06 17.34 4.43
N SER A 177 -25.84 17.36 4.94
CA SER A 177 -24.63 17.75 4.21
C SER A 177 -23.45 16.91 4.68
N ASP A 178 -22.40 16.80 3.87
CA ASP A 178 -21.17 16.04 4.18
C ASP A 178 -21.47 14.62 4.71
N ILE A 179 -22.26 13.87 3.92
CA ILE A 179 -22.64 12.50 4.26
C ILE A 179 -21.49 11.57 3.88
N LYS A 180 -21.01 10.78 4.85
CA LYS A 180 -20.04 9.71 4.63
C LYS A 180 -20.61 8.41 5.18
N ILE A 181 -20.53 7.36 4.38
CA ILE A 181 -20.94 6.01 4.79
C ILE A 181 -19.78 5.09 4.42
N ASN A 182 -19.12 4.55 5.44
CA ASN A 182 -18.01 3.63 5.25
C ASN A 182 -18.42 2.25 5.71
N ASN A 183 -18.07 1.23 4.94
CA ASN A 183 -18.12 -0.15 5.37
C ASN A 183 -16.88 -0.43 6.21
N MET A 184 -17.02 -0.51 7.53
CA MET A 184 -15.88 -0.64 8.44
C MET A 184 -15.14 -1.97 8.27
N LEU A 185 -15.78 -3.02 7.73
CA LEU A 185 -15.10 -4.26 7.40
C LEU A 185 -14.18 -4.11 6.18
N GLU A 186 -14.63 -3.38 5.15
CA GLU A 186 -13.80 -3.05 3.99
C GLU A 186 -12.71 -2.07 4.40
N GLU A 187 -13.03 -1.04 5.19
CA GLU A 187 -12.04 -0.08 5.69
C GLU A 187 -10.99 -0.77 6.57
N VAL A 188 -11.36 -1.75 7.42
CA VAL A 188 -10.39 -2.56 8.16
C VAL A 188 -9.61 -3.48 7.22
N HIS A 189 -10.20 -4.09 6.20
CA HIS A 189 -9.44 -4.89 5.23
C HIS A 189 -8.46 -4.02 4.41
N GLU A 190 -8.89 -2.85 3.94
CA GLU A 190 -8.08 -1.89 3.18
C GLU A 190 -7.01 -1.22 4.06
N HIS A 191 -7.32 -0.86 5.31
CA HIS A 191 -6.35 -0.36 6.28
C HIS A 191 -5.42 -1.45 6.80
N ILE A 192 -5.83 -2.72 6.86
CA ILE A 192 -4.90 -3.84 7.11
C ILE A 192 -3.95 -3.97 5.92
N SER A 193 -4.45 -3.93 4.68
CA SER A 193 -3.62 -3.93 3.47
C SER A 193 -2.67 -2.74 3.38
N ASN A 194 -3.09 -1.55 3.85
CA ASN A 194 -2.27 -0.33 3.84
C ASN A 194 -1.35 -0.18 5.09
N TRP A 195 -1.71 -0.78 6.23
CA TRP A 195 -0.86 -0.86 7.43
C TRP A 195 0.27 -1.89 7.23
N GLU A 196 0.07 -2.91 6.39
CA GLU A 196 1.11 -3.86 6.00
C GLU A 196 2.32 -3.20 5.32
N THR A 197 2.17 -1.98 4.80
CA THR A 197 3.23 -1.20 4.16
C THR A 197 4.14 -0.44 5.15
N ILE A 198 3.78 -0.31 6.44
CA ILE A 198 4.54 0.47 7.43
C ILE A 198 4.94 -0.39 8.64
N GLY A 199 5.99 -1.20 8.47
CA GLY A 199 7.10 -1.24 9.43
C GLY A 199 6.93 -1.96 10.78
N LEU A 200 6.10 -2.98 10.91
CA LEU A 200 6.22 -3.97 12.01
C LEU A 200 6.32 -5.38 11.44
N PRO A 201 7.33 -6.21 11.83
CA PRO A 201 7.46 -7.57 11.33
C PRO A 201 6.28 -8.41 11.84
N ASN A 202 5.28 -8.59 10.97
CA ASN A 202 4.12 -9.42 11.25
C ASN A 202 4.52 -10.88 11.01
N ILE A 203 4.42 -11.71 12.04
CA ILE A 203 4.43 -13.17 11.89
C ILE A 203 3.03 -13.54 11.36
N ALA A 204 2.64 -13.03 10.20
CA ALA A 204 1.57 -13.64 9.43
C ALA A 204 2.00 -15.06 9.09
N LYS A 205 1.06 -16.02 9.00
CA LYS A 205 1.44 -17.34 8.50
C LYS A 205 2.05 -17.16 7.11
N PRO A 206 3.20 -17.79 6.82
CA PRO A 206 3.80 -17.65 5.51
C PRO A 206 2.78 -18.09 4.46
N LYS A 207 2.63 -17.29 3.40
CA LYS A 207 1.90 -17.71 2.21
C LYS A 207 2.58 -18.97 1.66
N LYS A 208 1.84 -19.81 0.94
CA LYS A 208 2.46 -20.96 0.27
C LYS A 208 3.49 -20.51 -0.78
N LEU A 209 3.13 -19.46 -1.52
CA LEU A 209 3.93 -18.88 -2.59
C LEU A 209 3.89 -17.36 -2.50
N GLY A 210 5.05 -16.73 -2.64
CA GLY A 210 5.18 -15.30 -2.79
C GLY A 210 5.93 -14.94 -4.08
N LEU A 211 5.85 -13.67 -4.47
CA LEU A 211 6.30 -13.19 -5.77
C LEU A 211 7.25 -11.99 -5.58
N VAL A 212 8.39 -12.04 -6.24
CA VAL A 212 9.38 -10.94 -6.29
C VAL A 212 9.58 -10.55 -7.75
N ALA A 213 9.51 -9.27 -8.07
CA ALA A 213 9.81 -8.78 -9.42
C ALA A 213 10.83 -7.66 -9.37
N VAL A 214 11.54 -7.44 -10.48
CA VAL A 214 12.36 -6.24 -10.66
C VAL A 214 11.60 -5.24 -11.52
N GLY A 215 11.58 -3.98 -11.11
CA GLY A 215 10.94 -2.93 -11.90
C GLY A 215 11.39 -1.53 -11.50
N ILE A 216 11.10 -0.57 -12.36
CA ILE A 216 11.39 0.84 -12.12
C ILE A 216 10.27 1.68 -12.74
N GLY A 217 9.87 2.76 -12.06
CA GLY A 217 8.76 3.61 -12.45
C GLY A 217 7.53 3.38 -11.58
N GLU A 218 6.90 4.47 -11.14
CA GLU A 218 5.79 4.45 -10.18
C GLU A 218 4.62 3.60 -10.68
N GLY A 219 4.20 3.81 -11.93
CA GLY A 219 3.09 3.06 -12.52
C GLY A 219 3.41 1.58 -12.77
N ILE A 220 4.65 1.27 -13.18
CA ILE A 220 5.09 -0.14 -13.32
C ILE A 220 5.06 -0.84 -11.96
N ILE A 221 5.57 -0.20 -10.91
CA ILE A 221 5.58 -0.76 -9.55
C ILE A 221 4.15 -0.97 -9.06
N GLU A 222 3.24 -0.03 -9.32
CA GLU A 222 1.82 -0.15 -8.95
C GLU A 222 1.14 -1.32 -9.67
N VAL A 223 1.37 -1.49 -10.97
CA VAL A 223 0.83 -2.61 -11.75
C VAL A 223 1.38 -3.95 -11.28
N LEU A 224 2.68 -4.07 -11.05
CA LEU A 224 3.26 -5.32 -10.54
C LEU A 224 2.65 -5.69 -9.17
N LYS A 225 2.48 -4.71 -8.27
CA LYS A 225 1.85 -4.92 -6.96
C LYS A 225 0.37 -5.30 -7.08
N SER A 226 -0.38 -4.67 -7.98
CA SER A 226 -1.80 -4.99 -8.19
C SER A 226 -2.01 -6.39 -8.76
N LEU A 227 -1.03 -6.91 -9.50
CA LEU A 227 -0.95 -8.30 -9.96
C LEU A 227 -0.45 -9.29 -8.90
N GLY A 228 -0.24 -8.83 -7.66
CA GLY A 228 0.09 -9.68 -6.52
C GLY A 228 1.58 -9.85 -6.23
N VAL A 229 2.46 -9.07 -6.86
CA VAL A 229 3.89 -9.06 -6.50
C VAL A 229 4.06 -8.52 -5.07
N ASP A 230 4.66 -9.32 -4.19
CA ASP A 230 4.87 -8.96 -2.79
C ASP A 230 5.96 -7.89 -2.63
N ILE A 231 7.08 -8.06 -3.35
CA ILE A 231 8.20 -7.12 -3.32
C ILE A 231 8.67 -6.81 -4.73
N VAL A 232 8.74 -5.52 -5.06
CA VAL A 232 9.37 -5.03 -6.27
C VAL A 232 10.74 -4.47 -5.91
N VAL A 233 11.80 -5.12 -6.37
CA VAL A 233 13.17 -4.61 -6.24
C VAL A 233 13.39 -3.57 -7.32
N GLU A 234 13.79 -2.37 -6.93
CA GLU A 234 14.10 -1.33 -7.91
C GLU A 234 15.26 -1.75 -8.81
N GLY A 235 15.02 -1.77 -10.13
CA GLY A 235 16.03 -2.14 -11.09
C GLY A 235 15.59 -1.99 -12.55
N GLY A 236 16.57 -1.86 -13.44
CA GLY A 236 16.39 -1.67 -14.88
C GLY A 236 17.70 -1.88 -15.64
N GLN A 237 17.75 -1.63 -16.96
CA GLN A 237 18.94 -1.92 -17.77
C GLN A 237 20.24 -1.21 -17.32
N THR A 238 20.11 -0.02 -16.74
CA THR A 238 21.25 0.78 -16.23
C THR A 238 21.48 0.61 -14.74
N MET A 239 20.54 0.02 -14.00
CA MET A 239 20.61 -0.26 -12.57
C MET A 239 20.18 -1.70 -12.30
N ASN A 240 21.10 -2.64 -12.55
CA ASN A 240 20.83 -4.05 -12.25
C ASN A 240 21.03 -4.28 -10.74
N PRO A 241 20.01 -4.79 -10.01
CA PRO A 241 20.14 -5.15 -8.61
C PRO A 241 21.16 -6.27 -8.45
N SER A 242 21.84 -6.27 -7.31
CA SER A 242 22.80 -7.32 -6.98
C SER A 242 22.08 -8.62 -6.58
N THR A 243 22.82 -9.73 -6.59
CA THR A 243 22.33 -11.01 -6.03
C THR A 243 21.90 -10.85 -4.56
N GLU A 244 22.58 -9.98 -3.80
CA GLU A 244 22.24 -9.71 -2.40
C GLU A 244 20.90 -8.97 -2.27
N ASP A 245 20.63 -7.99 -3.14
CA ASP A 245 19.35 -7.26 -3.14
C ASP A 245 18.17 -8.20 -3.42
N LEU A 246 18.32 -9.06 -4.44
CA LEU A 246 17.30 -10.06 -4.79
C LEU A 246 17.11 -11.12 -3.69
N LEU A 247 18.21 -11.55 -3.06
CA LEU A 247 18.17 -12.51 -1.94
C LEU A 247 17.46 -11.90 -0.73
N ASN A 248 17.74 -10.64 -0.40
CA ASN A 248 17.09 -9.92 0.69
C ASN A 248 15.59 -9.80 0.44
N ALA A 249 15.18 -9.43 -0.79
CA ALA A 249 13.77 -9.40 -1.17
C ALA A 249 13.10 -10.77 -0.98
N CYS A 250 13.69 -11.86 -1.46
CA CYS A 250 13.13 -13.20 -1.27
C CYS A 250 13.02 -13.61 0.20
N ASN A 251 13.99 -13.20 1.02
CA ASN A 251 13.97 -13.47 2.46
C ASN A 251 12.89 -12.64 3.18
N GLU A 252 12.64 -11.42 2.75
CA GLU A 252 11.63 -10.52 3.31
C GLU A 252 10.20 -10.96 3.00
N VAL A 253 9.95 -11.53 1.81
CA VAL A 253 8.63 -12.07 1.44
C VAL A 253 8.19 -13.14 2.44
N ASN A 254 7.08 -12.94 3.13
CA ASN A 254 6.58 -13.93 4.10
C ASN A 254 5.85 -15.09 3.40
N ALA A 255 6.61 -15.97 2.74
CA ALA A 255 6.14 -17.16 2.06
C ALA A 255 7.07 -18.37 2.25
N GLU A 256 6.54 -19.59 2.05
CA GLU A 256 7.29 -20.86 2.07
C GLU A 256 8.18 -21.01 0.83
N SER A 257 7.66 -20.60 -0.34
CA SER A 257 8.37 -20.58 -1.62
C SER A 257 8.21 -19.22 -2.30
N VAL A 258 9.15 -18.86 -3.19
CA VAL A 258 9.16 -17.57 -3.91
C VAL A 258 9.40 -17.79 -5.40
N ILE A 259 8.64 -17.08 -6.26
CA ILE A 259 8.96 -16.92 -7.68
C ILE A 259 9.59 -15.55 -7.92
N ILE A 260 10.69 -15.50 -8.68
CA ILE A 260 11.36 -14.26 -9.08
C ILE A 260 11.14 -13.99 -10.57
N PHE A 261 10.77 -12.75 -10.90
CA PHE A 261 10.68 -12.19 -12.25
C PHE A 261 11.80 -11.15 -12.47
N PRO A 262 12.92 -11.52 -13.13
CA PRO A 262 14.08 -10.63 -13.28
C PRO A 262 13.81 -9.42 -14.17
N ASN A 263 12.86 -9.52 -15.11
CA ASN A 263 12.42 -8.48 -16.04
C ASN A 263 13.53 -7.82 -16.86
N ASN A 264 14.71 -8.45 -16.91
CA ASN A 264 15.89 -8.00 -17.63
C ASN A 264 16.85 -9.18 -17.77
N SER A 265 17.30 -9.41 -19.00
CA SER A 265 18.25 -10.49 -19.32
C SER A 265 19.54 -10.47 -18.49
N ASN A 266 20.03 -9.29 -18.10
CA ASN A 266 21.24 -9.12 -17.29
C ASN A 266 21.05 -9.53 -15.82
N ILE A 267 19.80 -9.61 -15.34
CA ILE A 267 19.45 -9.94 -13.96
C ILE A 267 19.19 -11.44 -13.79
N ILE A 268 18.86 -12.17 -14.87
CA ILE A 268 18.54 -13.60 -14.83
C ILE A 268 19.63 -14.42 -14.13
N MET A 269 20.91 -14.14 -14.42
CA MET A 269 22.03 -14.84 -13.76
C MET A 269 22.09 -14.56 -12.25
N ALA A 270 21.84 -13.33 -11.82
CA ALA A 270 21.80 -12.99 -10.40
C ALA A 270 20.61 -13.69 -9.71
N ALA A 271 19.43 -13.69 -10.34
CA ALA A 271 18.25 -14.41 -9.83
C ALA A 271 18.50 -15.93 -9.72
N GLN A 272 19.21 -16.54 -10.67
CA GLN A 272 19.60 -17.95 -10.60
C GLN A 272 20.54 -18.24 -9.42
N GLN A 273 21.43 -17.31 -9.07
CA GLN A 273 22.27 -17.47 -7.87
C GLN A 273 21.45 -17.42 -6.58
N VAL A 274 20.36 -16.64 -6.54
CA VAL A 274 19.46 -16.59 -5.37
C VAL A 274 18.85 -17.97 -5.07
N VAL A 275 18.56 -18.78 -6.10
CA VAL A 275 18.04 -20.14 -5.95
C VAL A 275 18.96 -21.03 -5.10
N GLU A 276 20.28 -20.85 -5.22
CA GLU A 276 21.27 -21.62 -4.46
C GLU A 276 21.54 -21.04 -3.06
N LEU A 277 21.23 -19.75 -2.84
CA LEU A 277 21.60 -18.99 -1.64
C LEU A 277 20.44 -18.77 -0.66
N CYS A 278 19.19 -18.85 -1.12
CA CYS A 278 18.02 -18.63 -0.29
C CYS A 278 17.67 -19.87 0.54
N ASP A 279 17.25 -19.66 1.79
CA ASP A 279 16.78 -20.74 2.66
C ASP A 279 15.39 -21.29 2.23
N LYS A 280 14.63 -20.50 1.47
CA LYS A 280 13.31 -20.86 0.92
C LYS A 280 13.47 -21.51 -0.45
N GLN A 281 12.47 -22.27 -0.89
CA GLN A 281 12.42 -22.71 -2.29
C GLN A 281 12.21 -21.48 -3.17
N VAL A 282 13.15 -21.22 -4.08
CA VAL A 282 13.05 -20.12 -5.04
C VAL A 282 13.04 -20.70 -6.45
N VAL A 283 12.11 -20.22 -7.29
CA VAL A 283 12.06 -20.55 -8.72
C VAL A 283 12.12 -19.27 -9.54
N VAL A 284 12.85 -19.28 -10.66
CA VAL A 284 12.99 -18.12 -11.53
C VAL A 284 12.11 -18.30 -12.76
N VAL A 285 11.19 -17.37 -12.99
CA VAL A 285 10.54 -17.19 -14.29
C VAL A 285 11.40 -16.17 -15.05
N PRO A 286 12.18 -16.58 -16.08
CA PRO A 286 13.30 -15.80 -16.62
C PRO A 286 12.83 -14.71 -17.60
N THR A 287 11.93 -13.85 -17.13
CA THR A 287 11.43 -12.68 -17.88
C THR A 287 12.57 -11.73 -18.22
N LYS A 288 12.51 -11.17 -19.43
CA LYS A 288 13.50 -10.22 -19.95
C LYS A 288 12.99 -8.80 -20.07
N SER A 289 11.68 -8.60 -19.86
CA SER A 289 11.02 -7.30 -19.87
C SER A 289 9.83 -7.33 -18.91
N ILE A 290 9.40 -6.14 -18.47
CA ILE A 290 8.20 -5.95 -17.65
C ILE A 290 6.96 -6.55 -18.32
N MET A 291 6.83 -6.41 -19.64
CA MET A 291 5.67 -6.91 -20.36
C MET A 291 5.54 -8.44 -20.24
N GLN A 292 6.66 -9.16 -20.31
CA GLN A 292 6.66 -10.61 -20.09
C GLN A 292 6.28 -10.99 -18.66
N ALA A 293 6.65 -10.15 -17.68
CA ALA A 293 6.24 -10.33 -16.29
C ALA A 293 4.74 -10.18 -16.14
N ILE A 294 4.16 -9.13 -16.74
CA ILE A 294 2.72 -8.86 -16.68
C ILE A 294 1.95 -10.05 -17.28
N THR A 295 2.33 -10.53 -18.48
CA THR A 295 1.70 -11.71 -19.10
C THR A 295 1.81 -12.95 -18.21
N ALA A 296 3.00 -13.22 -17.64
CA ALA A 296 3.18 -14.34 -16.71
C ALA A 296 2.33 -14.22 -15.44
N LEU A 297 2.20 -13.01 -14.89
CA LEU A 297 1.47 -12.72 -13.67
C LEU A 297 -0.05 -12.78 -13.88
N ILE A 298 -0.57 -12.44 -15.07
CA ILE A 298 -1.98 -12.60 -15.40
C ILE A 298 -2.38 -14.08 -15.40
N ALA A 299 -1.47 -14.96 -15.83
CA ALA A 299 -1.66 -16.41 -15.80
C ALA A 299 -1.39 -17.05 -14.42
N TYR A 300 -1.13 -16.24 -13.39
CA TYR A 300 -0.80 -16.75 -12.06
C TYR A 300 -1.98 -17.45 -11.39
N ASP A 301 -1.82 -18.76 -11.18
CA ASP A 301 -2.67 -19.56 -10.31
C ASP A 301 -1.85 -20.06 -9.09
N PRO A 302 -2.19 -19.65 -7.85
CA PRO A 302 -1.49 -20.10 -6.65
C PRO A 302 -1.77 -21.57 -6.29
N GLU A 303 -2.70 -22.25 -6.95
CA GLU A 303 -3.02 -23.67 -6.71
C GLU A 303 -2.06 -24.61 -7.43
N GLY A 304 -1.00 -25.06 -6.77
CA GLY A 304 -0.12 -26.07 -7.35
C GLY A 304 1.22 -26.24 -6.65
N ASP A 305 2.09 -27.07 -7.22
CA ASP A 305 3.52 -27.04 -6.88
C ASP A 305 4.18 -25.80 -7.48
N THR A 306 5.15 -25.20 -6.78
CA THR A 306 5.81 -23.96 -7.24
C THR A 306 6.50 -24.13 -8.59
N GLU A 307 7.07 -25.30 -8.88
CA GLU A 307 7.72 -25.56 -10.17
C GLU A 307 6.70 -25.70 -11.31
N GLU A 308 5.54 -26.29 -11.04
CA GLU A 308 4.44 -26.41 -12.01
C GLU A 308 3.86 -25.03 -12.36
N ILE A 309 3.63 -24.19 -11.34
CA ILE A 309 3.16 -22.81 -11.51
C ILE A 309 4.18 -22.01 -12.34
N ALA A 310 5.47 -22.08 -11.98
CA ALA A 310 6.51 -21.37 -12.72
C ALA A 310 6.64 -21.87 -14.17
N THR A 311 6.46 -23.18 -14.42
CA THR A 311 6.48 -23.74 -15.77
C THR A 311 5.34 -23.17 -16.61
N ALA A 312 4.12 -23.12 -16.07
CA ALA A 312 2.98 -22.51 -16.76
C ALA A 312 3.25 -21.02 -17.07
N MET A 313 3.77 -20.27 -16.11
CA MET A 313 4.17 -18.87 -16.31
C MET A 313 5.24 -18.70 -17.40
N ILE A 314 6.20 -19.63 -17.47
CA ILE A 314 7.26 -19.64 -18.50
C ILE A 314 6.67 -19.85 -19.90
N ASP A 315 5.69 -20.73 -20.02
CA ASP A 315 5.03 -21.01 -21.30
C ASP A 315 4.20 -19.80 -21.78
N GLU A 316 3.54 -19.11 -20.86
CA GLU A 316 2.72 -17.92 -21.14
C GLU A 316 3.58 -16.71 -21.52
N MET A 317 4.66 -16.41 -20.79
CA MET A 317 5.55 -15.28 -21.12
C MET A 317 6.25 -15.40 -22.49
N GLN A 318 6.24 -16.59 -23.10
CA GLN A 318 6.81 -16.84 -24.43
C GLN A 318 5.83 -16.50 -25.55
N GLN A 319 4.53 -16.43 -25.27
CA GLN A 319 3.52 -16.10 -26.30
C GLN A 319 3.51 -14.62 -26.63
N VAL A 320 3.88 -13.76 -25.67
CA VAL A 320 3.88 -12.30 -25.86
C VAL A 320 5.11 -11.83 -26.62
N LYS A 321 4.90 -11.04 -27.68
CA LYS A 321 5.96 -10.25 -28.30
C LYS A 321 6.13 -8.98 -27.50
N TYR A 322 7.36 -8.64 -27.11
CA TYR A 322 7.64 -7.41 -26.38
C TYR A 322 8.72 -6.57 -27.06
N ALA A 323 8.60 -5.25 -26.93
CA ALA A 323 9.62 -4.31 -27.37
C ALA A 323 9.75 -3.12 -26.43
N GLU A 324 10.87 -2.41 -26.56
CA GLU A 324 11.25 -1.31 -25.69
C GLU A 324 11.78 -0.14 -26.55
N VAL A 325 11.37 1.08 -26.22
CA VAL A 325 11.84 2.32 -26.87
C VAL A 325 12.68 3.09 -25.87
N THR A 326 13.93 3.37 -26.22
CA THR A 326 14.91 4.06 -25.36
C THR A 326 15.87 4.89 -26.21
N HIS A 327 16.83 5.57 -25.58
CA HIS A 327 17.85 6.34 -26.27
C HIS A 327 19.21 5.64 -26.26
N ALA A 328 19.97 5.83 -27.33
CA ALA A 328 21.34 5.37 -27.41
C ALA A 328 22.27 6.26 -26.57
N VAL A 329 23.17 5.65 -25.80
CA VAL A 329 24.16 6.35 -24.95
C VAL A 329 25.55 6.46 -25.58
N ARG A 330 25.70 5.98 -26.81
CA ARG A 330 26.94 6.02 -27.59
C ARG A 330 26.69 5.71 -29.06
N ASP A 331 27.60 6.19 -29.90
CA ASP A 331 27.67 5.80 -31.30
C ASP A 331 27.93 4.29 -31.43
N SER A 332 27.19 3.63 -32.32
CA SER A 332 27.39 2.22 -32.64
C SER A 332 26.90 1.86 -34.04
N SER A 333 27.32 0.69 -34.53
CA SER A 333 26.78 0.11 -35.75
C SER A 333 26.38 -1.33 -35.47
N ILE A 334 25.06 -1.57 -35.41
CA ILE A 334 24.45 -2.84 -35.00
C ILE A 334 23.40 -3.17 -36.05
N ASN A 335 23.34 -4.43 -36.51
CA ASN A 335 22.33 -4.92 -37.47
C ASN A 335 22.21 -4.07 -38.76
N GLY A 336 23.30 -3.42 -39.18
CA GLY A 336 23.31 -2.54 -40.36
C GLY A 336 22.74 -1.13 -40.10
N LEU A 337 22.29 -0.83 -38.89
CA LEU A 337 21.89 0.50 -38.45
C LEU A 337 23.11 1.30 -38.00
N SER A 338 23.16 2.57 -38.37
CA SER A 338 24.12 3.54 -37.84
C SER A 338 23.42 4.32 -36.74
N ILE A 339 23.78 4.05 -35.49
CA ILE A 339 23.17 4.64 -34.29
C ILE A 339 24.15 5.68 -33.74
N LYS A 340 23.67 6.89 -33.48
CA LYS A 340 24.43 7.93 -32.81
C LYS A 340 24.01 8.07 -31.36
N ASP A 341 24.91 8.61 -30.55
CA ASP A 341 24.60 9.06 -29.20
C ASP A 341 23.37 10.00 -29.21
N GLY A 342 22.37 9.68 -28.40
CA GLY A 342 21.09 10.38 -28.30
C GLY A 342 20.01 9.96 -29.30
N ASP A 343 20.30 9.10 -30.29
CA ASP A 343 19.25 8.59 -31.18
C ASP A 343 18.24 7.74 -30.39
N ILE A 344 16.96 7.81 -30.75
CA ILE A 344 15.96 6.89 -30.23
C ILE A 344 16.12 5.55 -30.94
N ILE A 345 16.12 4.47 -30.17
CA ILE A 345 16.28 3.10 -30.63
C ILE A 345 15.10 2.25 -30.16
N GLY A 346 14.70 1.31 -31.01
CA GLY A 346 13.70 0.31 -30.69
C GLY A 346 14.36 -1.06 -30.55
N ILE A 347 14.07 -1.72 -29.44
CA ILE A 347 14.60 -3.03 -29.06
C ILE A 347 13.46 -4.02 -29.11
N LEU A 348 13.47 -4.93 -30.09
CA LEU A 348 12.47 -6.01 -30.22
C LEU A 348 13.07 -7.31 -29.68
N GLY A 349 12.47 -7.91 -28.65
CA GLY A 349 12.96 -9.18 -28.10
C GLY A 349 14.41 -9.15 -27.59
N GLY A 350 14.94 -7.97 -27.26
CA GLY A 350 16.34 -7.76 -26.84
C GLY A 350 17.31 -7.39 -27.97
N GLU A 351 16.86 -7.29 -29.23
CA GLU A 351 17.69 -6.87 -30.35
C GLU A 351 17.29 -5.47 -30.86
N ILE A 352 18.28 -4.62 -31.14
CA ILE A 352 18.00 -3.31 -31.75
C ILE A 352 17.63 -3.54 -33.22
N THR A 353 16.40 -3.17 -33.59
CA THR A 353 15.86 -3.38 -34.94
C THR A 353 15.54 -2.08 -35.68
N VAL A 354 15.34 -0.98 -34.96
CA VAL A 354 14.96 0.31 -35.53
C VAL A 354 15.61 1.47 -34.79
N THR A 355 15.76 2.60 -35.49
CA THR A 355 16.22 3.86 -34.90
C THR A 355 15.56 5.05 -35.59
N SER A 356 15.35 6.13 -34.84
CA SER A 356 14.82 7.41 -35.30
C SER A 356 15.21 8.53 -34.35
N SER A 357 14.78 9.75 -34.64
CA SER A 357 14.88 10.89 -33.73
C SER A 357 13.63 11.11 -32.87
N ASP A 358 12.58 10.31 -33.06
CA ASP A 358 11.27 10.48 -32.45
C ASP A 358 10.76 9.18 -31.80
N PRO A 359 10.41 9.17 -30.50
CA PRO A 359 9.89 8.00 -29.80
C PRO A 359 8.63 7.39 -30.42
N GLU A 360 7.70 8.21 -30.90
CA GLU A 360 6.47 7.73 -31.53
C GLU A 360 6.77 6.96 -32.82
N ASP A 361 7.59 7.55 -33.71
CA ASP A 361 8.02 6.87 -34.95
C ASP A 361 8.73 5.54 -34.68
N VAL A 362 9.55 5.45 -33.63
CA VAL A 362 10.19 4.17 -33.23
C VAL A 362 9.15 3.16 -32.76
N LEU A 363 8.20 3.56 -31.90
CA LEU A 363 7.13 2.67 -31.42
C LEU A 363 6.29 2.14 -32.58
N LEU A 364 5.86 3.00 -33.50
CA LEU A 364 5.06 2.59 -34.66
C LEU A 364 5.81 1.61 -35.57
N LYS A 365 7.12 1.82 -35.79
CA LYS A 365 7.97 0.89 -36.56
C LYS A 365 8.21 -0.45 -35.85
N LEU A 366 8.21 -0.47 -34.52
CA LEU A 366 8.24 -1.71 -33.76
C LEU A 366 6.93 -2.48 -33.92
N LEU A 367 5.79 -1.80 -33.80
CA LEU A 367 4.47 -2.41 -34.00
C LEU A 367 4.31 -3.00 -35.41
N GLU A 368 4.85 -2.36 -36.44
CA GLU A 368 4.89 -2.91 -37.81
C GLU A 368 5.61 -4.26 -37.91
N GLN A 369 6.55 -4.53 -37.01
CA GLN A 369 7.29 -5.80 -36.94
C GLN A 369 6.64 -6.82 -36.01
N MET A 370 5.84 -6.36 -35.05
CA MET A 370 5.26 -7.19 -33.99
C MET A 370 3.86 -7.69 -34.34
N VAL A 371 3.00 -6.83 -34.92
CA VAL A 371 1.61 -7.14 -35.22
C VAL A 371 1.53 -8.04 -36.45
N ASP A 372 0.79 -9.14 -36.32
CA ASP A 372 0.43 -10.07 -37.39
C ASP A 372 -1.06 -10.43 -37.35
N ASP A 373 -1.49 -11.32 -38.25
CA ASP A 373 -2.90 -11.70 -38.42
C ASP A 373 -3.51 -12.40 -37.18
N ASP A 374 -2.68 -12.89 -36.25
CA ASP A 374 -3.12 -13.56 -35.02
C ASP A 374 -3.14 -12.62 -33.81
N SER A 375 -2.67 -11.38 -33.97
CA SER A 375 -2.57 -10.39 -32.89
C SER A 375 -3.94 -9.76 -32.57
N SER A 376 -4.23 -9.61 -31.27
CA SER A 376 -5.53 -9.13 -30.78
C SER A 376 -5.43 -8.01 -29.75
N LEU A 377 -4.30 -7.89 -29.04
CA LEU A 377 -4.10 -6.87 -28.02
C LEU A 377 -2.74 -6.19 -28.18
N ILE A 378 -2.73 -4.86 -28.09
CA ILE A 378 -1.53 -4.04 -28.00
C ILE A 378 -1.59 -3.28 -26.68
N THR A 379 -0.63 -3.53 -25.79
CA THR A 379 -0.51 -2.80 -24.53
C THR A 379 0.79 -2.05 -24.49
N PHE A 380 0.78 -0.74 -24.16
CA PHE A 380 2.02 0.01 -23.98
C PHE A 380 2.04 0.87 -22.70
N PHE A 381 3.20 0.91 -22.07
CA PHE A 381 3.50 1.78 -20.94
C PHE A 381 4.35 2.95 -21.40
N PHE A 382 4.02 4.17 -21.00
CA PHE A 382 4.82 5.36 -21.31
C PHE A 382 5.66 5.83 -20.11
N GLY A 383 6.88 6.29 -20.40
CA GLY A 383 7.87 6.73 -19.41
C GLY A 383 7.60 8.13 -18.85
N ASP A 384 8.45 8.56 -17.91
CA ASP A 384 8.32 9.88 -17.26
C ASP A 384 8.59 11.08 -18.20
N GLU A 385 9.28 10.82 -19.32
CA GLU A 385 9.59 11.79 -20.35
C GLU A 385 8.44 12.02 -21.36
N ILE A 386 7.39 11.18 -21.32
CA ILE A 386 6.23 11.28 -22.19
C ILE A 386 5.03 11.80 -21.39
N SER A 387 4.40 12.88 -21.85
CA SER A 387 3.17 13.38 -21.22
C SER A 387 1.95 12.52 -21.56
N GLU A 388 0.94 12.54 -20.70
CA GLU A 388 -0.34 11.85 -20.95
C GLU A 388 -1.01 12.31 -22.26
N ASP A 389 -0.92 13.61 -22.58
CA ASP A 389 -1.42 14.18 -23.85
C ASP A 389 -0.66 13.65 -25.08
N GLU A 390 0.64 13.35 -24.95
CA GLU A 390 1.43 12.72 -26.02
C GLU A 390 1.08 11.24 -26.14
N ALA A 391 1.06 10.51 -25.03
CA ALA A 391 0.67 9.09 -25.00
C ALA A 391 -0.74 8.87 -25.57
N SER A 392 -1.70 9.74 -25.26
CA SER A 392 -3.07 9.67 -25.80
C SER A 392 -3.10 9.86 -27.32
N LYS A 393 -2.26 10.73 -27.89
CA LYS A 393 -2.19 10.92 -29.36
C LYS A 393 -1.55 9.72 -30.05
N VAL A 394 -0.53 9.14 -29.42
CA VAL A 394 0.10 7.91 -29.87
C VAL A 394 -0.93 6.78 -29.87
N ASN A 395 -1.71 6.65 -28.80
CA ASN A 395 -2.82 5.70 -28.72
C ASN A 395 -3.82 5.87 -29.87
N ASP A 396 -4.30 7.09 -30.11
CA ASP A 396 -5.23 7.37 -31.21
C ASP A 396 -4.67 6.92 -32.58
N THR A 397 -3.37 7.16 -32.79
CA THR A 397 -2.66 6.75 -34.02
C THR A 397 -2.55 5.24 -34.15
N ILE A 398 -2.27 4.53 -33.06
CA ILE A 398 -2.20 3.06 -33.03
C ILE A 398 -3.59 2.46 -33.29
N VAL A 399 -4.64 2.98 -32.65
CA VAL A 399 -6.04 2.53 -32.84
C VAL A 399 -6.49 2.73 -34.28
N GLU A 400 -6.17 3.86 -34.91
CA GLU A 400 -6.50 4.09 -36.33
C GLU A 400 -5.77 3.10 -37.25
N ARG A 401 -4.53 2.73 -36.91
CA ARG A 401 -3.68 1.88 -37.75
C ARG A 401 -3.97 0.38 -37.60
N TYR A 402 -4.32 -0.05 -36.39
CA TYR A 402 -4.54 -1.45 -36.02
C TYR A 402 -5.96 -1.65 -35.51
N SER A 403 -6.95 -1.38 -36.36
CA SER A 403 -8.38 -1.41 -36.00
C SER A 403 -8.93 -2.77 -35.56
N ASP A 404 -8.16 -3.84 -35.82
CA ASP A 404 -8.52 -5.21 -35.48
C ASP A 404 -7.94 -5.64 -34.12
N CYS A 405 -7.11 -4.79 -33.47
CA CYS A 405 -6.57 -5.02 -32.14
C CYS A 405 -7.22 -4.07 -31.12
N ASP A 406 -7.43 -4.57 -29.90
CA ASP A 406 -7.67 -3.70 -28.75
C ASP A 406 -6.35 -3.03 -28.34
N VAL A 407 -6.41 -1.75 -27.99
CA VAL A 407 -5.22 -0.96 -27.64
C VAL A 407 -5.39 -0.38 -26.24
N GLU A 408 -4.45 -0.72 -25.36
CA GLU A 408 -4.40 -0.23 -23.99
C GLU A 408 -3.10 0.54 -23.74
N TYR A 409 -3.18 1.63 -22.99
CA TYR A 409 -2.01 2.37 -22.59
C TYR A 409 -2.07 2.81 -21.13
N HIS A 410 -0.91 2.78 -20.48
CA HIS A 410 -0.78 3.04 -19.06
C HIS A 410 0.44 3.91 -18.77
N PHE A 411 0.34 4.73 -17.72
CA PHE A 411 1.53 5.40 -17.20
C PHE A 411 2.45 4.36 -16.55
N GLY A 412 3.71 4.30 -16.98
CA GLY A 412 4.73 3.44 -16.38
C GLY A 412 5.72 4.21 -15.50
N GLY A 413 6.04 5.44 -15.88
CA GLY A 413 6.90 6.35 -15.09
C GLY A 413 8.37 5.96 -15.02
N GLN A 414 8.83 5.07 -15.91
CA GLN A 414 10.23 4.69 -15.98
C GLN A 414 11.11 5.79 -16.61
N PRO A 415 12.34 6.05 -16.11
CA PRO A 415 13.13 7.24 -16.44
C PRO A 415 13.99 7.15 -17.72
N HIS A 416 14.10 5.97 -18.33
CA HIS A 416 15.02 5.72 -19.44
C HIS A 416 14.36 5.08 -20.66
N TYR A 417 13.08 4.71 -20.55
CA TYR A 417 12.33 4.10 -21.63
C TYR A 417 11.12 4.95 -21.92
N SER A 418 11.06 5.51 -23.13
CA SER A 418 9.91 6.28 -23.57
C SER A 418 8.67 5.39 -23.63
N TYR A 419 8.84 4.14 -24.12
CA TYR A 419 7.76 3.16 -24.19
C TYR A 419 8.25 1.73 -23.88
N LEU A 420 7.40 0.96 -23.20
CA LEU A 420 7.47 -0.51 -23.16
C LEU A 420 6.18 -1.02 -23.81
N VAL A 421 6.25 -2.00 -24.71
CA VAL A 421 5.09 -2.45 -25.48
C VAL A 421 5.04 -3.96 -25.60
N SER A 422 3.83 -4.51 -25.53
CA SER A 422 3.52 -5.89 -25.90
C SER A 422 2.53 -5.95 -27.05
N VAL A 423 2.60 -7.06 -27.78
CA VAL A 423 1.57 -7.51 -28.71
C VAL A 423 1.30 -8.98 -28.43
N GLU A 424 0.01 -9.31 -28.23
CA GLU A 424 -0.50 -10.65 -27.93
C GLU A 424 -1.42 -11.16 -29.05
#